data_AF-Q9EZE0-F1
#
_entry.id   AF-Q9EZE0-F1
#
_cell.length_a   1.000
_cell.length_b   1.000
_cell.length_c   1.000
_cell.angle_alpha   90.00
_cell.angle_beta   90.00
_cell.angle_gamma   90.00
#
_symmetry.space_group_name_H-M   'P 1'
#
loop_
_entity.id
_entity.type
_entity.pdbx_description
1 polymer ?
#
loop_
_entity_poly.entity_id
_entity_poly.type
_entity_poly.pdbx_seq_one_letter_code
_entity_poly.pdbx_strand_id
1 'polypeptide(L)'
;MPSIRPDQLPQLMQTMRTASISLSTRCLFMWQLLTITRPAEAAEARWEEIDIEAQEWKIPAARMKTNRDHTVPLSDEAIAILEMMKPLSGNREFIFPSRIKPNQPMNSQTVNA
;
A
#
# COMPACT_ATOMS: atom_id res chain seq x y z
N MET A 1 7.61 4.74 -22.30
CA MET A 1 6.66 4.10 -21.35
C MET A 1 5.64 5.16 -20.95
N PRO A 2 4.33 4.84 -20.91
CA PRO A 2 3.35 5.77 -20.35
C PRO A 2 3.69 6.02 -18.88
N SER A 3 3.75 7.29 -18.50
CA SER A 3 3.99 7.75 -17.13
C SER A 3 3.27 9.07 -16.91
N ILE A 4 2.91 9.37 -15.68
CA ILE A 4 2.37 10.69 -15.34
C ILE A 4 3.49 11.72 -15.43
N ARG A 5 3.20 12.88 -16.00
CA ARG A 5 4.17 13.98 -15.95
C ARG A 5 4.16 14.62 -14.55
N PRO A 6 5.29 15.17 -14.07
CA PRO A 6 5.33 15.82 -12.75
C PRO A 6 4.29 16.93 -12.58
N ASP A 7 3.98 17.68 -13.63
CA ASP A 7 2.97 18.73 -13.63
C ASP A 7 1.53 18.22 -13.48
N GLN A 8 1.29 16.93 -13.76
CA GLN A 8 -0.02 16.28 -13.61
C GLN A 8 -0.22 15.65 -12.23
N LEU A 9 0.85 15.48 -11.45
CA LEU A 9 0.79 14.87 -10.13
C LEU A 9 -0.15 15.62 -9.17
N PRO A 10 -0.13 16.97 -9.08
CA PRO A 10 -1.07 17.68 -8.23
C PRO A 10 -2.53 17.37 -8.57
N GLN A 11 -2.88 17.32 -9.86
CA GLN A 11 -4.22 16.98 -10.30
C GLN A 11 -4.62 15.57 -9.90
N LEU A 12 -3.71 14.59 -10.08
CA LEU A 12 -3.93 13.22 -9.64
C LEU A 12 -4.21 13.14 -8.14
N MET A 13 -3.40 13.81 -7.32
CA MET A 13 -3.56 13.82 -5.86
C MET A 13 -4.89 14.43 -5.44
N GLN A 14 -5.32 15.51 -6.11
CA GLN A 14 -6.63 16.12 -5.87
C GLN A 14 -7.78 15.21 -6.24
N THR A 15 -7.73 14.63 -7.44
CA THR A 15 -8.75 13.69 -7.93
C THR A 15 -8.86 12.50 -6.99
N MET A 16 -7.73 11.93 -6.57
CA MET A 16 -7.73 10.83 -5.60
C MET A 16 -8.40 11.27 -4.33
N ARG A 17 -8.06 12.42 -3.74
CA ARG A 17 -8.66 12.95 -2.50
C ARG A 17 -10.19 13.10 -2.57
N THR A 18 -10.75 13.49 -3.71
CA THR A 18 -12.19 13.70 -3.86
C THR A 18 -12.95 12.52 -4.47
N ALA A 19 -12.25 11.49 -4.95
CA ALA A 19 -12.86 10.33 -5.56
C ALA A 19 -13.80 9.60 -4.58
N SER A 20 -14.95 9.15 -5.08
CA SER A 20 -15.91 8.32 -4.34
C SER A 20 -15.44 6.87 -4.30
N ILE A 21 -14.38 6.61 -3.54
CA ILE A 21 -13.77 5.29 -3.35
C ILE A 21 -13.60 4.99 -1.86
N SER A 22 -13.53 3.70 -1.53
CA SER A 22 -13.32 3.27 -0.15
C SER A 22 -12.02 3.82 0.44
N LEU A 23 -11.99 4.03 1.76
CA LEU A 23 -10.77 4.45 2.46
C LEU A 23 -9.62 3.47 2.22
N SER A 24 -9.87 2.16 2.30
CA SER A 24 -8.85 1.13 2.05
C SER A 24 -8.26 1.21 0.64
N THR A 25 -9.09 1.46 -0.39
CA THR A 25 -8.61 1.62 -1.78
C THR A 25 -7.72 2.85 -1.92
N ARG A 26 -8.13 3.98 -1.32
CA ARG A 26 -7.35 5.22 -1.31
C ARG A 26 -6.02 5.04 -0.59
N CYS A 27 -6.03 4.39 0.57
CA CYS A 27 -4.84 4.08 1.34
C CYS A 27 -3.88 3.16 0.55
N LEU A 28 -4.39 2.14 -0.13
CA LEU A 28 -3.56 1.25 -0.96
C LEU A 28 -2.92 2.01 -2.14
N PHE A 29 -3.68 2.89 -2.82
CA PHE A 29 -3.11 3.74 -3.87
C PHE A 29 -1.97 4.61 -3.33
N MET A 30 -2.21 5.30 -2.21
CA MET A 30 -1.22 6.18 -1.60
C MET A 30 0.00 5.41 -1.11
N TRP A 31 -0.20 4.23 -0.53
CA TRP A 31 0.86 3.33 -0.10
C TRP A 31 1.75 2.91 -1.28
N GLN A 32 1.14 2.52 -2.40
CA GLN A 32 1.88 2.16 -3.60
C GLN A 32 2.65 3.35 -4.17
N LEU A 33 2.09 4.56 -4.12
CA LEU A 33 2.75 5.78 -4.60
C LEU A 33 3.94 6.19 -3.71
N LEU A 34 3.83 6.05 -2.39
CA LEU A 34 4.89 6.40 -1.44
C LEU A 34 6.04 5.38 -1.41
N THR A 35 5.71 4.10 -1.58
CA THR A 35 6.69 3.00 -1.51
C THR A 35 7.27 2.61 -2.87
N ILE A 36 6.61 2.99 -3.97
CA ILE A 36 7.00 2.67 -5.36
C ILE A 36 7.12 1.14 -5.60
N THR A 37 6.49 0.34 -4.73
CA THR A 37 6.43 -1.12 -4.87
C THR A 37 5.46 -1.55 -5.95
N ARG A 38 5.56 -2.80 -6.41
CA ARG A 38 4.63 -3.33 -7.41
C ARG A 38 3.22 -3.44 -6.83
N PRO A 39 2.16 -3.34 -7.65
CA PRO A 39 0.78 -3.45 -7.17
C PRO A 39 0.50 -4.71 -6.33
N ALA A 40 1.09 -5.85 -6.70
CA ALA A 40 0.94 -7.10 -5.94
C ALA A 40 1.66 -7.04 -4.58
N GLU A 41 2.88 -6.52 -4.54
CA GLU A 41 3.66 -6.35 -3.30
C GLU A 41 2.91 -5.43 -2.33
N ALA A 42 2.42 -4.28 -2.83
CA ALA A 42 1.62 -3.31 -2.07
C ALA A 42 0.30 -3.90 -1.52
N ALA A 43 -0.48 -4.58 -2.36
CA ALA A 43 -1.79 -5.11 -1.97
C ALA A 43 -1.68 -6.25 -0.93
N GLU A 44 -0.58 -6.99 -0.97
CA GLU A 44 -0.30 -8.11 -0.08
C GLU A 44 0.57 -7.73 1.12
N ALA A 45 0.82 -6.44 1.36
CA ALA A 45 1.61 -5.97 2.51
C ALA A 45 1.00 -6.44 3.84
N ARG A 46 1.85 -6.96 4.74
CA ARG A 46 1.42 -7.58 6.01
C ARG A 46 1.86 -6.74 7.20
N TRP A 47 1.07 -6.80 8.27
CA TRP A 47 1.40 -6.09 9.51
C TRP A 47 2.71 -6.60 10.15
N GLU A 48 3.00 -7.90 10.04
CA GLU A 48 4.22 -8.52 10.56
C GLU A 48 5.51 -8.06 9.85
N GLU A 49 5.38 -7.47 8.66
CA GLU A 49 6.51 -6.99 7.86
C GLU A 49 6.90 -5.55 8.22
N ILE A 50 6.11 -4.86 9.06
CA ILE A 50 6.33 -3.46 9.40
C ILE A 50 7.08 -3.32 10.72
N ASP A 51 8.20 -2.62 10.66
CA ASP A 51 8.97 -2.15 11.79
C ASP A 51 8.69 -0.65 11.98
N ILE A 52 7.73 -0.31 12.85
CA ILE A 52 7.29 1.08 13.08
C ILE A 52 8.41 1.91 13.72
N GLU A 53 9.22 1.31 14.59
CA GLU A 53 10.31 2.01 15.28
C GLU A 53 11.44 2.37 14.31
N ALA A 54 11.80 1.44 13.42
CA ALA A 54 12.78 1.69 12.37
C ALA A 54 12.20 2.47 11.17
N GLN A 55 10.87 2.64 11.10
CA GLN A 55 10.15 3.14 9.93
C GLN A 55 10.49 2.34 8.66
N GLU A 56 10.45 1.02 8.75
CA GLU A 56 10.80 0.11 7.64
C GLU A 56 9.69 -0.90 7.34
N TRP A 57 9.52 -1.22 6.06
CA TRP A 57 8.75 -2.37 5.59
C TRP A 57 9.69 -3.41 4.99
N LYS A 58 9.77 -4.59 5.62
CA LYS A 58 10.71 -5.67 5.28
C LYS A 58 9.97 -6.79 4.55
N ILE A 59 10.08 -6.82 3.23
CA ILE A 59 9.45 -7.85 2.39
C ILE A 59 10.39 -9.06 2.29
N PRO A 60 9.97 -10.26 2.73
CA PRO A 60 10.83 -11.44 2.74
C PRO A 60 11.09 -11.98 1.33
N ALA A 61 12.28 -12.56 1.13
CA ALA A 61 12.72 -13.17 -0.12
C ALA A 61 11.72 -14.17 -0.71
N ALA A 62 11.03 -14.93 0.15
CA ALA A 62 10.01 -15.90 -0.25
C ALA A 62 8.85 -15.29 -1.06
N ARG A 63 8.59 -13.98 -0.91
CA ARG A 63 7.57 -13.23 -1.64
C ARG A 63 8.15 -12.44 -2.82
N MET A 64 9.47 -12.35 -2.93
CA MET A 64 10.15 -11.55 -3.95
C MET A 64 10.53 -12.40 -5.17
N LYS A 65 10.24 -11.88 -6.36
CA LYS A 65 10.62 -12.52 -7.64
C LYS A 65 12.12 -12.81 -7.75
N THR A 66 12.95 -12.00 -7.10
CA THR A 66 14.43 -12.11 -7.13
C THR A 66 15.01 -12.97 -6.00
N ASN A 67 14.16 -13.55 -5.14
CA ASN A 67 14.55 -14.36 -3.98
C ASN A 67 15.59 -13.66 -3.08
N ARG A 68 15.38 -12.35 -2.85
CA ARG A 68 16.18 -11.53 -1.95
C ARG A 68 15.23 -10.69 -1.10
N ASP A 69 15.58 -10.51 0.16
CA ASP A 69 14.85 -9.60 1.04
C ASP A 69 14.90 -8.18 0.48
N HIS A 70 13.81 -7.45 0.69
CA HIS A 70 13.70 -6.07 0.25
C HIS A 70 13.17 -5.21 1.39
N THR A 71 13.98 -4.23 1.79
CA THR A 71 13.59 -3.23 2.79
C THR A 71 13.18 -1.95 2.09
N VAL A 72 11.99 -1.47 2.40
CA VAL A 72 11.45 -0.19 1.94
C VAL A 72 11.41 0.78 3.14
N PRO A 73 12.10 1.92 3.09
CA PRO A 73 11.95 2.95 4.12
C PRO A 73 10.56 3.60 4.01
N LEU A 74 9.95 3.89 5.15
CA LEU A 74 8.61 4.48 5.24
C LEU A 74 8.72 5.95 5.62
N SER A 75 8.11 6.83 4.82
CA SER A 75 7.96 8.24 5.19
C SER A 75 6.88 8.39 6.26
N ASP A 76 6.82 9.58 6.89
CA ASP A 76 5.77 9.92 7.86
C ASP A 76 4.37 9.78 7.24
N GLU A 77 4.19 10.09 5.96
CA GLU A 77 2.93 9.87 5.25
C GLU A 77 2.59 8.39 5.08
N ALA A 78 3.58 7.52 4.88
CA ALA A 78 3.36 6.09 4.81
C ALA A 78 2.96 5.53 6.19
N ILE A 79 3.59 6.02 7.26
CA ILE A 79 3.20 5.70 8.65
C ILE A 79 1.76 6.16 8.93
N ALA A 80 1.38 7.36 8.51
CA ALA A 80 0.02 7.86 8.67
C ALA A 80 -1.02 6.96 7.96
N ILE A 81 -0.67 6.34 6.82
CA ILE A 81 -1.54 5.35 6.16
C ILE A 81 -1.75 4.12 7.05
N LEU A 82 -0.69 3.64 7.70
CA LEU A 82 -0.79 2.51 8.63
C LEU A 82 -1.70 2.88 9.80
N GLU A 83 -1.56 4.06 10.37
CA GLU A 83 -2.46 4.53 11.45
C GLU A 83 -3.92 4.58 11.01
N MET A 84 -4.21 5.05 9.79
CA MET A 84 -5.56 5.03 9.22
C MET A 84 -6.10 3.62 8.99
N MET A 85 -5.24 2.66 8.63
CA MET A 85 -5.62 1.27 8.35
C MET A 85 -5.72 0.41 9.61
N LYS A 86 -5.05 0.78 10.71
CA LYS A 86 -5.00 0.01 11.95
C LYS A 86 -6.38 -0.26 12.56
N PRO A 87 -7.34 0.70 12.64
CA PRO A 87 -8.69 0.42 13.10
C PRO A 87 -9.48 -0.54 12.21
N LEU A 88 -9.14 -0.65 10.92
CA LEU A 88 -9.87 -1.47 9.95
C LEU A 88 -9.32 -2.90 9.84
N SER A 89 -8.02 -3.07 10.08
CA SER A 89 -7.29 -4.29 9.72
C SER A 89 -6.15 -4.66 10.67
N GLY A 90 -5.86 -3.87 11.72
CA GLY A 90 -4.71 -4.08 12.60
C GLY A 90 -4.74 -5.39 13.40
N ASN A 91 -5.87 -6.08 13.42
CA ASN A 91 -6.03 -7.43 13.98
C ASN A 91 -6.07 -8.54 12.91
N ARG A 92 -5.65 -8.24 11.68
CA ARG A 92 -5.62 -9.16 10.54
C ARG A 92 -4.18 -9.34 10.06
N GLU A 93 -3.98 -10.27 9.13
CA GLU A 93 -2.69 -10.51 8.49
C GLU A 93 -2.29 -9.36 7.54
N PHE A 94 -3.20 -8.99 6.64
CA PHE A 94 -2.95 -7.98 5.60
C PHE A 94 -3.33 -6.58 6.06
N ILE A 95 -2.49 -5.60 5.71
CA ILE A 95 -2.75 -4.17 5.89
C ILE A 95 -3.94 -3.74 5.01
N PHE A 96 -4.02 -4.28 3.79
CA PHE A 96 -5.09 -3.99 2.83
C PHE A 96 -5.90 -5.26 2.54
N PRO A 97 -6.86 -5.64 3.41
CA PRO A 97 -7.64 -6.85 3.20
C PRO A 97 -8.72 -6.68 2.11
N SER A 98 -9.10 -7.79 1.49
CA SER A 98 -10.26 -7.84 0.59
C SER A 98 -11.55 -7.53 1.33
N ARG A 99 -12.42 -6.75 0.68
CA ARG A 99 -13.76 -6.42 1.20
C ARG A 99 -14.67 -7.66 1.26
N ILE A 100 -14.46 -8.63 0.37
CA ILE A 100 -15.29 -9.84 0.26
C ILE A 100 -14.74 -10.97 1.15
N LYS A 101 -13.41 -11.11 1.18
CA LYS A 101 -12.72 -12.17 1.93
C LYS A 101 -11.67 -11.53 2.85
N PRO A 102 -12.01 -11.18 4.11
CA PRO A 102 -11.12 -10.49 5.04
C PRO A 102 -9.75 -11.12 5.28
N ASN A 103 -9.63 -12.43 5.08
CA ASN A 103 -8.38 -13.20 5.26
C ASN A 103 -7.55 -13.27 3.96
N GLN A 104 -7.94 -12.54 2.93
CA GLN A 104 -7.18 -12.42 1.68
C GLN A 104 -6.79 -10.96 1.47
N PRO A 105 -5.70 -10.68 0.75
CA PRO A 105 -5.33 -9.33 0.38
C PRO A 105 -6.37 -8.72 -0.58
N MET A 106 -6.37 -7.40 -0.69
CA MET A 106 -7.09 -6.70 -1.74
C MET A 106 -6.57 -7.16 -3.11
N ASN A 107 -7.43 -7.14 -4.14
CA ASN A 107 -6.96 -7.46 -5.48
C ASN A 107 -5.96 -6.39 -5.95
N SER A 108 -4.81 -6.80 -6.48
CA SER A 108 -3.75 -5.88 -6.94
C SER A 108 -4.18 -4.96 -8.09
N GLN A 109 -5.29 -5.27 -8.76
CA GLN A 109 -5.90 -4.44 -9.80
C GLN A 109 -6.98 -3.48 -9.25
N THR A 110 -7.35 -3.53 -7.97
CA THR A 110 -8.41 -2.69 -7.41
C THR A 110 -8.10 -1.19 -7.55
N VAL A 111 -6.83 -0.80 -7.55
CA VAL A 111 -6.42 0.60 -7.77
C VAL A 111 -6.54 1.03 -9.24
N ASN A 112 -6.54 0.09 -10.18
CA ASN A 112 -6.58 0.35 -11.62
C ASN A 112 -8.01 0.32 -12.21
N ALA A 113 -9.01 -0.07 -11.41
CA ALA A 113 -10.40 -0.22 -11.81
C ALA A 113 -11.17 1.10 -11.67
#